data_AF-A0A378WLL6-F1
#
_entry.id   AF-A0A378WLL6-F1
#
_cell.length_a   1.000
_cell.length_b   1.000
_cell.length_c   1.000
_cell.angle_alpha   90.00
_cell.angle_beta   90.00
_cell.angle_gamma   90.00
#
_symmetry.space_group_name_H-M   'P 1'
#
loop_
_entity.id
_entity.type
_entity.pdbx_description
1 polymer ?
#
loop_
_entity_poly.entity_id
_entity_poly.type
_entity_poly.pdbx_seq_one_letter_code
_entity_poly.pdbx_strand_id
1 'polypeptide(L)'
;MSGNQVHVDPDKIRTHAKTIQGVGASLSVALQSGQAVSVPTDAFGKLCSFLPPLFVDTVEDDGLEAIKTAADALNGDAGTLERVATSLQSTDSANASDLGSVRPEATW
;
A
#
# COMPACT_ATOMS: atom_id res chain seq x y z
N MET A 1 32.36 6.61 -21.43
CA MET A 1 31.80 6.47 -20.06
C MET A 1 30.52 5.65 -20.21
N SER A 2 30.58 4.35 -19.93
CA SER A 2 29.38 3.51 -20.01
C SER A 2 28.47 3.87 -18.85
N GLY A 3 27.43 4.65 -19.12
CA GLY A 3 26.40 4.94 -18.13
C GLY A 3 25.68 3.66 -17.78
N ASN A 4 25.62 3.31 -16.49
CA ASN A 4 24.77 2.22 -16.02
C ASN A 4 23.32 2.56 -16.37
N GLN A 5 22.80 1.97 -17.45
CA GLN A 5 21.39 2.08 -17.80
C GLN A 5 20.58 1.29 -16.78
N VAL A 6 19.80 2.00 -15.97
CA VAL A 6 18.79 1.39 -15.12
C VAL A 6 17.55 1.18 -15.99
N HIS A 7 17.28 -0.07 -16.36
CA HIS A 7 16.02 -0.43 -17.00
C HIS A 7 14.97 -0.63 -15.91
N VAL A 8 13.96 0.24 -15.90
CA VAL A 8 12.81 0.15 -15.00
C VAL A 8 11.60 -0.28 -15.82
N ASP A 9 10.98 -1.39 -15.42
CA ASP A 9 9.78 -1.93 -16.07
C ASP A 9 8.53 -1.47 -15.29
N PRO A 10 7.67 -0.60 -15.87
CA PRO A 10 6.47 -0.12 -15.22
C PRO A 10 5.51 -1.23 -14.77
N ASP A 11 5.43 -2.35 -15.50
CA ASP A 11 4.49 -3.43 -15.18
C ASP A 11 4.93 -4.24 -13.96
N LYS A 12 6.24 -4.32 -13.71
CA LYS A 12 6.77 -4.88 -12.45
C LYS A 12 6.43 -4.00 -11.26
N ILE A 13 6.45 -2.67 -11.43
CA ILE A 13 6.04 -1.73 -10.37
C ILE A 13 4.55 -1.91 -10.06
N ARG A 14 3.69 -2.00 -11.08
CA ARG A 14 2.25 -2.26 -10.90
C ARG A 14 1.98 -3.60 -10.22
N THR A 15 2.73 -4.63 -10.61
CA THR A 15 2.62 -5.95 -9.97
C THR A 15 2.96 -5.86 -8.48
N HIS A 16 4.03 -5.14 -8.13
CA HIS A 16 4.40 -4.94 -6.73
C HIS A 16 3.36 -4.09 -5.97
N ALA A 17 2.82 -3.05 -6.60
CA ALA A 17 1.75 -2.23 -6.03
C ALA A 17 0.52 -3.08 -5.67
N LYS A 18 0.11 -4.00 -6.55
CA LYS A 18 -0.97 -4.96 -6.27
C LYS A 18 -0.64 -5.91 -5.11
N THR A 19 0.60 -6.39 -5.02
CA THR A 19 1.04 -7.20 -3.89
C THR A 19 0.92 -6.43 -2.57
N ILE A 20 1.40 -5.19 -2.53
CA ILE A 20 1.29 -4.31 -1.34
C ILE A 20 -0.19 -4.07 -0.99
N GLN A 21 -1.02 -3.78 -1.99
CA GLN A 21 -2.46 -3.62 -1.80
C GLN A 21 -3.11 -4.88 -1.21
N GLY A 22 -2.68 -6.07 -1.64
CA GLY A 22 -3.13 -7.34 -1.07
C GLY A 22 -2.77 -7.52 0.41
N VAL A 23 -1.59 -7.05 0.82
CA VAL A 23 -1.21 -7.03 2.25
C VAL A 23 -2.08 -6.02 3.02
N GLY A 24 -2.29 -4.82 2.47
CA GLY A 24 -3.20 -3.82 3.05
C GLY A 24 -4.61 -4.36 3.26
N ALA A 25 -5.16 -5.08 2.27
CA ALA A 25 -6.46 -5.73 2.38
C ALA A 25 -6.50 -6.80 3.48
N SER A 26 -5.42 -7.56 3.66
CA SER A 26 -5.32 -8.56 4.74
C SER A 26 -5.32 -7.90 6.12
N LEU A 27 -4.67 -6.74 6.27
CA LEU A 27 -4.73 -5.94 7.50
C LEU A 27 -6.13 -5.37 7.75
N SER A 28 -6.86 -4.96 6.71
CA SER A 28 -8.25 -4.54 6.85
C SER A 28 -9.16 -5.68 7.35
N VAL A 29 -8.93 -6.91 6.90
CA VAL A 29 -9.63 -8.10 7.43
C VAL A 29 -9.27 -8.35 8.89
N ALA A 30 -7.99 -8.21 9.26
CA ALA A 30 -7.55 -8.34 10.65
C ALA A 30 -8.20 -7.27 11.55
N LEU A 31 -8.29 -6.02 11.08
CA LEU A 31 -8.96 -4.93 11.78
C LEU A 31 -10.44 -5.24 12.03
N GLN A 32 -11.16 -5.67 10.99
CA GLN A 32 -12.57 -6.06 11.11
C GLN A 32 -12.76 -7.23 12.07
N SER A 33 -11.84 -8.19 12.04
CA SER A 33 -11.87 -9.34 12.95
C SER A 33 -11.63 -8.91 14.39
N GLY A 34 -10.67 -8.02 14.62
CA GLY A 34 -10.39 -7.43 15.93
C GLY A 34 -11.62 -6.72 16.49
N GLN A 35 -12.21 -5.81 15.70
CA GLN A 35 -13.45 -5.10 16.06
C GLN A 35 -14.64 -6.03 16.33
N ALA A 36 -14.71 -7.17 15.65
CA ALA A 36 -15.79 -8.15 15.85
C ALA A 36 -15.63 -8.96 17.14
N VAL A 37 -14.41 -9.10 17.67
CA VAL A 37 -14.14 -9.81 18.93
C VAL A 37 -13.94 -8.86 20.11
N SER A 38 -13.89 -7.54 19.86
CA SER A 38 -14.01 -6.50 20.87
C SER A 38 -15.30 -6.68 21.66
N VAL A 39 -15.18 -6.77 22.99
CA VAL A 39 -16.32 -6.96 23.88
C VAL A 39 -16.46 -5.82 24.88
N PRO A 40 -17.68 -5.39 25.18
CA PRO A 40 -17.89 -4.36 26.18
C PRO A 40 -17.49 -4.84 27.57
N THR A 41 -17.16 -3.90 28.46
CA THR A 41 -16.65 -4.18 29.81
C THR A 41 -17.55 -5.10 30.64
N ASP A 42 -18.87 -5.05 30.41
CA ASP A 42 -19.86 -5.89 31.10
C ASP A 42 -19.82 -7.36 30.65
N ALA A 43 -19.27 -7.68 29.47
CA ALA A 43 -19.07 -9.04 28.99
C ALA A 43 -18.07 -9.83 29.86
N PHE A 44 -17.18 -9.14 30.58
CA PHE A 44 -16.27 -9.74 31.56
C PHE A 44 -16.97 -10.12 32.87
N GLY A 45 -18.24 -9.72 33.03
CA GLY A 45 -19.02 -9.95 34.23
C GLY A 45 -18.66 -9.00 35.38
N LYS A 46 -19.53 -8.96 36.40
CA LYS A 46 -19.43 -7.99 37.51
C LYS A 46 -18.17 -8.12 38.36
N LEU A 47 -17.59 -9.32 38.46
CA LEU A 47 -16.39 -9.56 39.27
C LEU A 47 -15.12 -9.10 38.55
N CYS A 48 -15.10 -9.16 37.22
CA CYS A 48 -13.92 -8.89 36.41
C CYS A 48 -14.04 -7.61 35.56
N SER A 49 -15.09 -6.81 35.76
CA SER A 49 -15.32 -5.55 35.02
C SER A 49 -14.24 -4.48 35.23
N PHE A 50 -13.34 -4.68 36.19
CA PHE A 50 -12.18 -3.81 36.39
C PHE A 50 -11.02 -4.14 35.43
N LEU A 51 -11.02 -5.32 34.81
CA LEU A 51 -9.92 -5.75 33.94
C LEU A 51 -9.83 -4.94 32.64
N PRO A 52 -10.93 -4.66 31.92
CA PRO A 52 -10.83 -3.95 30.65
C PRO A 52 -10.17 -2.57 30.74
N PRO A 53 -10.62 -1.65 31.63
CA PRO A 53 -10.01 -0.32 31.72
C PRO A 53 -8.58 -0.33 32.27
N LEU A 54 -8.13 -1.41 32.89
CA LEU A 54 -6.76 -1.50 33.45
C LEU A 54 -5.78 -2.20 32.50
N PHE A 55 -6.25 -3.12 31.65
CA PHE A 55 -5.36 -4.04 30.92
C PHE A 55 -5.75 -4.29 29.47
N VAL A 56 -7.01 -4.09 29.08
CA VAL A 56 -7.51 -4.49 27.76
C VAL A 56 -7.70 -3.28 26.87
N ASP A 57 -8.42 -2.25 27.34
CA ASP A 57 -8.87 -1.13 26.51
C ASP A 57 -7.71 -0.44 25.79
N THR A 58 -6.60 -0.16 26.50
CA THR A 58 -5.43 0.49 25.89
C THR A 58 -4.75 -0.39 24.85
N VAL A 59 -4.57 -1.68 25.14
CA VAL A 59 -3.91 -2.63 24.23
C VAL A 59 -4.77 -2.88 23.00
N GLU A 60 -6.08 -2.97 23.20
CA GLU A 60 -7.07 -3.19 22.14
C GLU A 60 -7.19 -1.96 21.24
N ASP A 61 -7.45 -0.78 21.79
CA ASP A 61 -7.62 0.45 21.03
C ASP A 61 -6.34 0.82 20.27
N ASP A 62 -5.18 0.82 20.95
CA ASP A 62 -3.89 1.13 20.30
C ASP A 62 -3.54 0.07 19.25
N GLY A 63 -3.86 -1.20 19.51
CA GLY A 63 -3.65 -2.31 18.59
C GLY A 63 -4.49 -2.18 17.32
N LEU A 64 -5.79 -1.90 17.46
CA LEU A 64 -6.70 -1.68 16.34
C LEU A 64 -6.29 -0.45 15.52
N GLU A 65 -5.91 0.64 16.18
CA GLU A 65 -5.44 1.86 15.50
C GLU A 65 -4.13 1.64 14.76
N ALA A 66 -3.19 0.88 15.34
CA ALA A 66 -1.94 0.53 14.67
C ALA A 66 -2.19 -0.31 13.41
N ILE A 67 -3.09 -1.30 13.46
CA ILE A 67 -3.45 -2.12 12.29
C ILE A 67 -4.10 -1.25 11.21
N LYS A 68 -5.01 -0.35 11.60
CA LYS A 68 -5.66 0.59 10.68
C LYS A 68 -4.63 1.49 9.99
N THR A 69 -3.76 2.12 10.77
CA THR A 69 -2.70 3.00 10.27
C THR A 69 -1.79 2.27 9.29
N ALA A 70 -1.42 1.02 9.60
CA ALA A 70 -0.62 0.19 8.70
C ALA A 70 -1.36 -0.13 7.40
N ALA A 71 -2.65 -0.48 7.45
CA ALA A 71 -3.44 -0.74 6.25
C ALA A 71 -3.55 0.50 5.35
N ASP A 72 -3.80 1.67 5.94
CA ASP A 72 -3.90 2.93 5.22
C ASP A 72 -2.56 3.33 4.58
N ALA A 73 -1.44 3.15 5.30
CA ALA A 73 -0.10 3.41 4.78
C ALA A 73 0.22 2.51 3.56
N LEU A 74 -0.04 1.21 3.65
CA LEU A 74 0.20 0.28 2.53
C LEU A 74 -0.67 0.62 1.30
N ASN A 75 -1.92 1.01 1.51
CA ASN A 75 -2.79 1.47 0.42
C ASN A 75 -2.26 2.77 -0.22
N GLY A 76 -1.76 3.69 0.59
CA GLY A 76 -1.11 4.92 0.12
C GLY A 76 0.17 4.64 -0.70
N ASP A 77 1.00 3.70 -0.24
CA ASP A 77 2.22 3.29 -0.92
C ASP A 77 1.91 2.59 -2.25
N ALA A 78 0.94 1.67 -2.27
CA ALA A 78 0.47 1.03 -3.51
C ALA A 78 0.00 2.07 -4.53
N GLY A 79 -0.80 3.05 -4.11
CA GLY A 79 -1.23 4.16 -4.96
C GLY A 79 -0.07 5.02 -5.47
N THR A 80 0.98 5.21 -4.66
CA THR A 80 2.19 5.93 -5.06
C THR A 80 2.96 5.17 -6.13
N LEU A 81 3.12 3.86 -5.97
CA LEU A 81 3.79 3.01 -6.96
C LEU A 81 3.05 2.99 -8.31
N GLU A 82 1.71 2.94 -8.30
CA GLU A 82 0.90 3.04 -9.53
C GLU A 82 1.12 4.37 -10.26
N ARG A 83 1.22 5.48 -9.52
CA ARG A 83 1.54 6.80 -10.11
C ARG A 83 2.95 6.83 -10.70
N VAL A 84 3.92 6.25 -10.02
CA VAL A 84 5.31 6.15 -10.53
C VAL A 84 5.35 5.33 -11.83
N ALA A 85 4.70 4.16 -11.86
CA ALA A 85 4.62 3.33 -13.08
C ALA A 85 4.00 4.10 -14.24
N THR A 86 2.91 4.83 -13.98
CA THR A 86 2.23 5.65 -14.98
C THR A 86 3.11 6.77 -15.50
N SER A 87 3.85 7.45 -14.61
CA SER A 87 4.76 8.54 -14.97
C SER A 87 5.93 8.05 -15.84
N LEU A 88 6.52 6.89 -15.49
CA LEU A 88 7.58 6.26 -16.28
C LEU A 88 7.09 5.90 -17.69
N GLN A 89 5.96 5.18 -17.78
CA GLN A 89 5.41 4.77 -19.08
C GLN A 89 5.06 5.98 -19.96
N SER A 90 4.50 7.04 -19.37
CA SER A 90 4.16 8.26 -20.09
C SER A 90 5.41 8.96 -20.63
N THR A 91 6.46 9.04 -19.81
CA THR A 91 7.74 9.65 -20.20
C THR A 91 8.42 8.87 -21.32
N ASP A 92 8.46 7.54 -21.21
CA ASP A 92 9.05 6.69 -22.24
C ASP A 92 8.27 6.77 -23.55
N SER A 93 6.94 6.79 -23.49
CA SER A 93 6.09 6.91 -24.68
C SER A 93 6.25 8.26 -25.37
N ALA A 94 6.34 9.35 -24.60
CA ALA A 94 6.59 10.69 -25.13
C ALA A 94 7.96 10.76 -25.81
N ASN A 95 9.02 10.30 -25.13
CA ASN A 95 10.37 10.26 -25.70
C ASN A 95 10.45 9.40 -26.97
N ALA A 96 9.78 8.24 -26.99
CA ALA A 96 9.74 7.38 -28.16
C ALA A 96 9.03 8.04 -29.35
N SER A 97 7.93 8.76 -29.08
CA SER A 97 7.21 9.55 -30.09
C SER A 97 8.07 10.68 -30.67
N ASP A 98 8.72 11.45 -29.79
CA ASP A 98 9.58 12.56 -30.18
C ASP A 98 10.76 12.06 -31.03
N LEU A 99 11.45 11.00 -30.59
CA LEU A 99 12.54 10.40 -31.35
C LEU A 99 12.05 9.78 -32.68
N GLY A 100 10.86 9.16 -32.67
CA GLY A 100 10.25 8.62 -33.89
C GLY A 100 9.94 9.69 -34.93
N SER A 101 9.57 10.90 -34.48
CA SER A 101 9.31 12.06 -35.33
C SER A 101 10.57 12.67 -35.95
N VAL A 102 11.73 12.48 -35.30
CA VAL A 102 13.04 12.99 -35.74
C VAL A 102 13.76 11.99 -36.66
N ARG A 103 13.19 10.80 -36.95
CA ARG A 103 13.81 9.82 -37.86
C ARG A 103 14.23 10.52 -39.15
N PRO A 104 15.54 10.63 -39.44
CA PRO A 104 15.99 11.21 -40.69
C PRO A 104 15.42 10.36 -41.81
N GLU A 105 14.83 11.00 -42.81
CA GLU A 105 14.56 10.37 -44.09
C GLU A 105 15.87 9.72 -44.55
N ALA A 106 15.89 8.39 -44.54
CA ALA A 106 17.06 7.62 -44.92
C ALA A 106 17.32 7.89 -46.40
N THR A 107 18.18 8.87 -46.69
CA THR A 107 18.70 9.19 -48.00
C THR A 107 20.03 8.47 -48.18
N TRP A 108 19.98 7.15 -48.28
CA TRP A 108 21.06 6.33 -48.85
C TRP A 108 20.46 5.26 -49.75
#